data_AF-A0A2T2U3C7-F1
#
_entry.id   AF-A0A2T2U3C7-F1
#
_cell.length_a   1.000
_cell.length_b   1.000
_cell.length_c   1.000
_cell.angle_alpha   90.00
_cell.angle_beta   90.00
_cell.angle_gamma   90.00
#
_symmetry.space_group_name_H-M   'P 1'
#
loop_
_entity.id
_entity.type
_entity.pdbx_description
1 polymer ?
#
loop_
_entity_poly.entity_id
_entity_poly.type
_entity_poly.pdbx_seq_one_letter_code
_entity_poly.pdbx_strand_id
1 'polypeptide(L)'
;MKLPFFLASRFVAGETLDVALDKLGEHVHDRSEAIAARDTYIDLVRTLAARSDDGLRNRISIKLSMMGQMIDEDFCEENLRQLLEVAVEHDMFVRLDMEGSDLTQSTLNIFEAVYPDFPNHVGPVLQAMLKRTDRDIDRMCELGVSVRLCKGAYAEPASIAYQDMNQIRERYLDYMERLLQHTDYSGIATHDDQLIGATKDFADRHDIGTDDFEFQMLYGLRRSTQREMAQDGYNMMVYVPYGTEWFPYFSRRLREKKENIWFVLRSLWKG
;
A
#
# COMPACT_ATOMS: atom_id res chain seq x y z
N MET A 1 11.96 13.60 -17.63
CA MET A 1 11.74 12.25 -18.21
C MET A 1 10.23 12.07 -18.36
N LYS A 2 9.71 11.92 -19.58
CA LYS A 2 8.25 11.81 -19.82
C LYS A 2 7.75 10.53 -19.15
N LEU A 3 7.02 10.66 -18.05
CA LEU A 3 6.35 9.56 -17.36
C LEU A 3 5.58 8.72 -18.39
N PRO A 4 5.64 7.38 -18.36
CA PRO A 4 4.71 6.53 -19.09
C PRO A 4 3.34 6.52 -18.38
N PHE A 5 2.80 7.69 -18.03
CA PHE A 5 1.51 7.84 -17.35
C PHE A 5 0.36 7.29 -18.22
N PHE A 6 0.51 7.42 -19.55
CA PHE A 6 -0.40 6.81 -20.52
C PHE A 6 -0.49 5.28 -20.37
N LEU A 7 0.55 4.59 -19.89
CA LEU A 7 0.52 3.15 -19.68
C LEU A 7 -0.18 2.75 -18.37
N ALA A 8 -0.21 3.62 -17.36
CA ALA A 8 -0.91 3.34 -16.10
C ALA A 8 -2.43 3.58 -16.24
N SER A 9 -2.86 4.67 -16.89
CA SER A 9 -4.28 5.03 -16.98
C SER A 9 -5.05 4.36 -18.13
N ARG A 10 -4.40 3.90 -19.22
CA ARG A 10 -5.13 3.31 -20.38
C ARG A 10 -5.17 1.80 -20.45
N PHE A 11 -4.40 1.05 -19.67
CA PHE A 11 -4.25 -0.39 -19.89
C PHE A 11 -5.15 -1.30 -19.04
N VAL A 12 -5.93 -0.75 -18.12
CA VAL A 12 -7.08 -1.47 -17.56
C VAL A 12 -8.32 -1.08 -18.37
N ALA A 13 -8.49 -1.80 -19.48
CA ALA A 13 -9.54 -1.61 -20.48
C ALA A 13 -10.87 -1.03 -19.96
N GLY A 14 -11.23 0.17 -20.45
CA GLY A 14 -12.62 0.64 -20.53
C GLY A 14 -13.33 1.00 -19.23
N GLU A 15 -12.71 0.79 -18.06
CA GLU A 15 -13.28 1.07 -16.74
C GLU A 15 -12.25 1.81 -15.87
N THR A 16 -12.71 2.89 -15.23
CA THR A 16 -11.95 3.82 -14.38
C THR A 16 -11.67 3.19 -13.02
N LEU A 17 -10.56 2.46 -12.87
CA LEU A 17 -10.08 1.97 -11.57
C LEU A 17 -9.22 3.00 -10.85
N ASP A 18 -9.33 3.05 -9.53
CA ASP A 18 -8.46 3.85 -8.68
C ASP A 18 -7.02 3.31 -8.68
N VAL A 19 -6.04 4.21 -8.52
CA VAL A 19 -4.62 3.89 -8.63
C VAL A 19 -3.82 4.44 -7.45
N ALA A 20 -2.96 3.58 -6.88
CA ALA A 20 -1.93 3.95 -5.94
C ALA A 20 -0.56 3.90 -6.63
N LEU A 21 0.09 5.06 -6.82
CA LEU A 21 1.41 5.14 -7.46
C LEU A 21 2.54 5.00 -6.45
N ASP A 22 3.52 4.13 -6.75
CA ASP A 22 4.75 3.93 -5.96
C ASP A 22 5.99 4.23 -6.81
N LYS A 23 6.77 5.24 -6.40
CA LYS A 23 8.09 5.46 -6.99
C LYS A 23 9.04 4.40 -6.45
N LEU A 24 9.59 3.60 -7.36
CA LEU A 24 10.55 2.56 -7.04
C LEU A 24 11.86 3.17 -6.50
N GLY A 25 12.27 2.65 -5.35
CA GLY A 25 13.47 2.98 -4.60
C GLY A 25 13.28 2.53 -3.15
N GLU A 26 14.38 2.30 -2.43
CA GLU A 26 14.39 1.91 -1.02
C GLU A 26 15.81 2.11 -0.47
N HIS A 27 15.92 2.28 0.85
CA HIS A 27 17.20 2.32 1.58
C HIS A 27 18.15 3.47 1.20
N VAL A 28 17.68 4.72 1.24
CA VAL A 28 18.52 5.91 1.00
C VAL A 28 19.37 6.24 2.24
N HIS A 29 20.66 6.50 2.03
CA HIS A 29 21.63 6.79 3.10
C HIS A 29 22.23 8.22 3.03
N ASP A 30 21.88 9.00 2.01
CA ASP A 30 22.35 10.37 1.84
C ASP A 30 21.18 11.38 1.99
N ARG A 31 21.42 12.47 2.74
CA ARG A 31 20.38 13.48 3.00
C ARG A 31 19.95 14.20 1.72
N SER A 32 20.85 14.44 0.77
CA SER A 32 20.50 15.10 -0.50
C SER A 32 19.65 14.20 -1.40
N GLU A 33 19.91 12.89 -1.40
CA GLU A 33 19.08 11.90 -2.08
C GLU A 33 17.68 11.80 -1.45
N ALA A 34 17.57 11.86 -0.11
CA ALA A 34 16.29 11.86 0.59
C ALA A 34 15.46 13.12 0.30
N ILE A 35 16.11 14.29 0.25
CA ILE A 35 15.50 15.55 -0.18
C ILE A 35 15.00 15.44 -1.63
N ALA A 36 15.80 14.91 -2.54
CA ALA A 36 15.40 14.71 -3.93
C ALA A 36 14.24 13.71 -4.07
N ALA A 37 14.19 12.68 -3.21
CA ALA A 37 13.08 11.73 -3.15
C ALA A 37 11.78 12.43 -2.70
N ARG A 38 11.82 13.20 -1.61
CA ARG A 38 10.71 14.04 -1.15
C ARG A 38 10.20 14.95 -2.26
N ASP A 39 11.09 15.71 -2.90
CA ASP A 39 10.72 16.63 -3.97
C ASP A 39 10.08 15.91 -5.15
N THR A 40 10.54 14.69 -5.47
CA THR A 40 9.89 13.85 -6.48
C THR A 40 8.46 13.47 -6.09
N TYR A 41 8.20 13.14 -4.83
CA TYR A 41 6.86 12.81 -4.36
C TYR A 41 5.95 14.04 -4.35
N ILE A 42 6.46 15.21 -3.96
CA ILE A 42 5.73 16.48 -4.03
C ILE A 42 5.32 16.79 -5.49
N ASP A 43 6.26 16.64 -6.44
CA ASP A 43 5.97 16.82 -7.86
C ASP A 43 4.94 15.80 -8.38
N LEU A 44 4.98 14.56 -7.86
CA LEU A 44 3.99 13.55 -8.20
C LEU A 44 2.60 13.96 -7.73
N VAL A 45 2.45 14.40 -6.47
CA VAL A 45 1.17 14.87 -5.91
C VAL A 45 0.60 16.00 -6.78
N ARG A 46 1.40 17.02 -7.07
CA ARG A 46 0.99 18.16 -7.92
C ARG A 46 0.59 17.72 -9.33
N THR A 47 1.33 16.77 -9.90
CA THR A 47 1.04 16.24 -11.24
C THR A 47 -0.27 15.45 -11.28
N LEU A 48 -0.56 14.67 -10.23
CA LEU A 48 -1.81 13.92 -10.11
C LEU A 48 -3.00 14.85 -9.86
N ALA A 49 -2.85 15.82 -8.96
CA ALA A 49 -3.87 16.81 -8.65
C ALA A 49 -4.29 17.58 -9.92
N ALA A 50 -3.33 18.02 -10.74
CA ALA A 50 -3.59 18.72 -11.99
C ALA A 50 -4.28 17.87 -13.09
N ARG A 51 -4.43 16.56 -12.89
CA ARG A 51 -5.05 15.61 -13.83
C ARG A 51 -6.32 14.96 -13.30
N SER A 52 -6.75 15.32 -12.09
CA SER A 52 -7.88 14.69 -11.42
C SER A 52 -9.21 15.28 -11.94
N ASP A 53 -9.52 15.04 -13.22
CA ASP A 53 -10.78 15.47 -13.86
C ASP A 53 -11.83 14.34 -13.97
N ASP A 54 -11.51 13.11 -13.55
CA ASP A 54 -12.28 11.91 -13.95
C ASP A 54 -12.97 11.15 -12.79
N GLY A 55 -13.12 11.76 -11.60
CA GLY A 55 -13.76 11.10 -10.44
C GLY A 55 -12.99 9.93 -9.82
N LEU A 56 -11.75 9.70 -10.29
CA LEU A 56 -10.81 8.69 -9.78
C LEU A 56 -10.11 9.16 -8.51
N ARG A 57 -10.03 8.28 -7.50
CA ARG A 57 -9.26 8.48 -6.27
C ARG A 57 -7.80 8.13 -6.52
N ASN A 58 -7.00 9.11 -6.92
CA ASN A 58 -5.56 8.95 -6.96
C ASN A 58 -5.01 8.90 -5.52
N ARG A 59 -4.08 7.97 -5.25
CA ARG A 59 -3.31 7.92 -4.00
C ARG A 59 -1.84 7.70 -4.32
N ILE A 60 -0.96 8.02 -3.38
CA ILE A 60 0.45 7.67 -3.49
C ILE A 60 0.85 6.72 -2.36
N SER A 61 1.82 5.85 -2.64
CA SER A 61 2.48 5.02 -1.63
C SER A 61 3.96 5.34 -1.61
N ILE A 62 4.52 5.47 -0.40
CA ILE A 62 5.92 5.84 -0.19
C ILE A 62 6.58 4.91 0.81
N LYS A 63 7.90 4.80 0.74
CA LYS A 63 8.74 4.09 1.71
C LYS A 63 9.54 5.13 2.51
N LEU A 64 9.48 5.07 3.83
CA LEU A 64 10.14 6.07 4.67
C LEU A 64 11.67 5.95 4.62
N SER A 65 12.21 4.78 4.27
CA SER A 65 13.64 4.63 3.98
C SER A 65 14.12 5.53 2.84
N MET A 66 13.23 5.94 1.92
CA MET A 66 13.54 6.94 0.89
C MET A 66 13.50 8.38 1.39
N MET A 67 12.83 8.62 2.52
CA MET A 67 12.62 9.94 3.11
C MET A 67 13.66 10.28 4.19
N GLY A 68 14.60 9.37 4.45
CA GLY A 68 15.69 9.55 5.40
C GLY A 68 15.52 8.79 6.72
N GLN A 69 14.57 7.85 6.82
CA GLN A 69 14.30 7.08 8.05
C GLN A 69 15.53 6.40 8.64
N MET A 70 16.42 5.87 7.80
CA MET A 70 17.64 5.19 8.24
C MET A 70 18.80 6.15 8.55
N ILE A 71 18.62 7.45 8.29
CA ILE A 71 19.62 8.49 8.55
C ILE A 71 19.32 9.11 9.92
N ASP A 72 18.09 9.59 10.10
CA ASP A 72 17.66 10.36 11.26
C ASP A 72 16.12 10.47 11.25
N GLU A 73 15.44 10.02 12.32
CA GLU A 73 13.98 9.96 12.35
C GLU A 73 13.34 11.35 12.30
N ASP A 74 13.92 12.35 12.97
CA ASP A 74 13.44 13.73 12.96
C ASP A 74 13.51 14.33 11.55
N PHE A 75 14.61 14.09 10.84
CA PHE A 75 14.75 14.49 9.43
C PHE A 75 13.75 13.78 8.50
N CYS A 76 13.50 12.49 8.74
CA CYS A 76 12.47 11.75 8.00
C CYS A 76 11.08 12.31 8.26
N GLU A 77 10.77 12.63 9.51
CA GLU A 77 9.52 13.28 9.90
C GLU A 77 9.38 14.65 9.21
N GLU A 78 10.41 15.49 9.23
CA GLU A 78 10.39 16.80 8.57
C GLU A 78 10.11 16.67 7.06
N ASN A 79 10.78 15.74 6.38
CA ASN A 79 10.54 15.50 4.96
C ASN A 79 9.13 14.97 4.69
N LEU A 80 8.61 14.10 5.56
CA LEU A 80 7.25 13.59 5.46
C LEU A 80 6.23 14.71 5.65
N ARG A 81 6.40 15.57 6.65
CA ARG A 81 5.50 16.72 6.90
C ARG A 81 5.41 17.64 5.69
N GLN A 82 6.54 17.98 5.07
CA GLN A 82 6.55 18.81 3.84
C GLN A 82 5.79 18.16 2.67
N LEU A 83 5.86 16.82 2.54
CA LEU A 83 5.05 16.11 1.55
C LEU A 83 3.56 16.12 1.91
N LEU A 84 3.22 15.89 3.19
CA LEU A 84 1.84 15.84 3.67
C LEU A 84 1.15 17.20 3.59
N GLU A 85 1.85 18.30 3.83
CA GLU A 85 1.34 19.66 3.63
C GLU A 85 0.83 19.85 2.19
N VAL A 86 1.63 19.47 1.19
CA VAL A 86 1.22 19.53 -0.23
C VAL A 86 0.13 18.50 -0.55
N ALA A 87 0.14 17.34 0.10
CA ALA A 87 -0.89 16.33 -0.09
C ALA A 87 -2.26 16.82 0.39
N VAL A 88 -2.31 17.51 1.54
CA VAL A 88 -3.53 18.16 2.07
C VAL A 88 -4.05 19.25 1.15
N GLU A 89 -3.17 20.10 0.60
CA GLU A 89 -3.57 21.14 -0.37
C GLU A 89 -4.31 20.58 -1.60
N HIS A 90 -4.11 19.29 -1.89
CA HIS A 90 -4.64 18.61 -3.06
C HIS A 90 -5.57 17.42 -2.72
N ASP A 91 -6.00 17.28 -1.46
CA ASP A 91 -6.85 16.18 -0.98
C ASP A 91 -6.33 14.79 -1.39
N MET A 92 -5.01 14.59 -1.28
CA MET A 92 -4.31 13.40 -1.72
C MET A 92 -3.93 12.52 -0.52
N PHE A 93 -4.31 11.24 -0.55
CA PHE A 93 -3.91 10.30 0.49
C PHE A 93 -2.50 9.74 0.25
N VAL A 94 -1.67 9.72 1.29
CA VAL A 94 -0.31 9.16 1.31
C VAL A 94 -0.28 7.90 2.17
N ARG A 95 -0.03 6.74 1.54
CA ARG A 95 0.17 5.47 2.25
C ARG A 95 1.66 5.28 2.59
N LEU A 96 1.95 5.01 3.86
CA LEU A 96 3.29 4.64 4.31
C LEU A 96 3.47 3.12 4.16
N ASP A 97 4.12 2.70 3.08
CA ASP A 97 4.41 1.28 2.83
C ASP A 97 5.33 0.74 3.92
N MET A 98 4.98 -0.43 4.46
CA MET A 98 5.76 -1.07 5.51
C MET A 98 6.90 -1.86 4.89
N GLU A 99 8.10 -1.56 5.37
CA GLU A 99 9.34 -2.19 4.93
C GLU A 99 9.67 -3.42 5.81
N GLY A 100 10.95 -3.74 5.99
CA GLY A 100 11.38 -4.84 6.85
C GLY A 100 11.02 -4.61 8.32
N SER A 101 11.06 -5.69 9.11
CA SER A 101 10.72 -5.66 10.54
C SER A 101 11.61 -4.72 11.37
N ASP A 102 12.83 -4.47 10.88
CA ASP A 102 13.81 -3.55 11.43
C ASP A 102 13.36 -2.08 11.35
N LEU A 103 12.52 -1.73 10.37
CA LEU A 103 11.97 -0.39 10.20
C LEU A 103 10.56 -0.23 10.77
N THR A 104 9.86 -1.32 11.10
CA THR A 104 8.44 -1.26 11.49
C THR A 104 8.16 -0.33 12.67
N GLN A 105 8.95 -0.41 13.74
CA GLN A 105 8.71 0.47 14.90
C GLN A 105 8.92 1.93 14.57
N SER A 106 10.02 2.23 13.87
CA SER A 106 10.36 3.58 13.42
C SER A 106 9.24 4.16 12.54
N THR A 107 8.72 3.37 11.59
CA THR A 107 7.62 3.79 10.71
C THR A 107 6.36 4.13 11.49
N LEU A 108 5.99 3.32 12.49
CA LEU A 108 4.81 3.57 13.31
C LEU A 108 5.00 4.78 14.24
N ASN A 109 6.20 4.98 14.79
CA ASN A 109 6.51 6.17 15.59
C ASN A 109 6.36 7.45 14.76
N ILE A 110 6.97 7.49 13.57
CA ILE A 110 6.89 8.65 12.66
C ILE A 110 5.44 8.88 12.22
N PHE A 111 4.69 7.82 11.91
CA PHE A 111 3.26 7.92 11.59
C PHE A 111 2.48 8.57 12.74
N GLU A 112 2.60 8.06 13.96
CA GLU A 112 1.86 8.58 15.12
C GLU A 112 2.28 10.02 15.48
N ALA A 113 3.52 10.42 15.17
CA ALA A 113 3.99 11.80 15.37
C ALA A 113 3.35 12.79 14.39
N VAL A 114 3.14 12.41 13.11
CA VAL A 114 2.55 13.30 12.10
C VAL A 114 1.01 13.22 12.05
N TYR A 115 0.41 12.07 12.40
CA TYR A 115 -1.02 11.84 12.24
C TYR A 115 -1.95 12.91 12.83
N PRO A 116 -1.70 13.46 14.04
CA PRO A 116 -2.56 14.50 14.63
C PRO A 116 -2.72 15.76 13.75
N ASP A 117 -1.70 16.08 12.95
CA ASP A 117 -1.69 17.26 12.08
C ASP A 117 -2.23 16.96 10.68
N PHE A 118 -2.25 15.69 10.27
CA PHE A 118 -2.68 15.25 8.94
C PHE A 118 -3.72 14.12 8.99
N PRO A 119 -4.80 14.24 9.81
CA PRO A 119 -5.82 13.21 9.85
C PRO A 119 -6.43 13.00 8.47
N ASN A 120 -6.80 11.77 8.15
CA ASN A 120 -7.38 11.34 6.87
C ASN A 120 -6.49 11.43 5.63
N HIS A 121 -5.25 11.96 5.74
CA HIS A 121 -4.34 12.11 4.59
C HIS A 121 -3.14 11.16 4.65
N VAL A 122 -2.94 10.48 5.77
CA VAL A 122 -1.85 9.53 5.96
C VAL A 122 -2.32 8.29 6.70
N GLY A 123 -1.75 7.14 6.37
CA GLY A 123 -1.98 5.91 7.11
C GLY A 123 -0.88 4.87 6.85
N PRO A 124 -0.68 3.90 7.76
CA PRO A 124 0.37 2.90 7.63
C PRO A 124 -0.08 1.65 6.87
N VAL A 125 0.88 0.81 6.49
CA VAL A 125 0.66 -0.59 6.12
C VAL A 125 0.97 -1.47 7.33
N LEU A 126 0.18 -2.52 7.55
CA LEU A 126 0.47 -3.57 8.52
C LEU A 126 0.58 -4.95 7.83
N GLN A 127 1.47 -5.80 8.36
CA GLN A 127 1.87 -7.07 7.75
C GLN A 127 1.43 -8.25 8.63
N ALA A 128 0.42 -9.01 8.20
CA ALA A 128 -0.17 -10.09 8.99
C ALA A 128 0.83 -11.17 9.44
N MET A 129 1.95 -11.36 8.71
CA MET A 129 2.99 -12.32 9.08
C MET A 129 3.78 -11.96 10.34
N LEU A 130 3.82 -10.70 10.77
CA LEU A 130 4.60 -10.32 11.95
C LEU A 130 3.82 -10.60 13.23
N LYS A 131 4.48 -11.19 14.22
CA LYS A 131 3.88 -11.47 15.54
C LYS A 131 3.49 -10.21 16.28
N ARG A 132 4.20 -9.10 16.04
CA ARG A 132 3.89 -7.79 16.63
C ARG A 132 2.62 -7.15 16.07
N THR A 133 2.13 -7.58 14.90
CA THR A 133 1.02 -6.90 14.24
C THR A 133 -0.28 -6.96 15.03
N ASP A 134 -0.48 -7.95 15.88
CA ASP A 134 -1.66 -8.04 16.75
C ASP A 134 -1.87 -6.78 17.61
N ARG A 135 -0.82 -6.33 18.32
CA ARG A 135 -0.85 -5.08 19.11
C ARG A 135 -0.88 -3.83 18.24
N ASP A 136 -0.26 -3.88 17.06
CA ASP A 136 -0.21 -2.72 16.17
C ASP A 136 -1.61 -2.50 15.56
N ILE A 137 -2.37 -3.57 15.28
CA ILE A 137 -3.78 -3.49 14.85
C ILE A 137 -4.65 -2.89 15.94
N ASP A 138 -4.52 -3.34 17.21
CA ASP A 138 -5.26 -2.72 18.33
C ASP A 138 -5.01 -1.22 18.37
N ARG A 139 -3.75 -0.81 18.27
CA ARG A 139 -3.38 0.60 18.29
C ARG A 139 -3.99 1.38 17.13
N MET A 140 -4.02 0.82 15.92
CA MET A 140 -4.61 1.49 14.76
C MET A 140 -6.15 1.56 14.87
N CYS A 141 -6.79 0.53 15.42
CA CYS A 141 -8.22 0.52 15.71
C CYS A 141 -8.59 1.56 16.78
N GLU A 142 -7.80 1.69 17.85
CA GLU A 142 -7.99 2.72 18.89
C GLU A 142 -7.92 4.15 18.30
N LEU A 143 -7.04 4.35 17.32
CA LEU A 143 -6.90 5.63 16.63
C LEU A 143 -7.95 5.82 15.52
N GLY A 144 -8.69 4.77 15.13
CA GLY A 144 -9.63 4.79 14.00
C GLY A 144 -8.96 5.04 12.65
N VAL A 145 -7.67 4.76 12.50
CA VAL A 145 -6.91 5.16 11.31
C VAL A 145 -7.05 4.17 10.16
N SER A 146 -7.03 4.68 8.93
CA SER A 146 -7.00 3.84 7.75
C SER A 146 -5.72 3.00 7.69
N VAL A 147 -5.84 1.68 7.58
CA VAL A 147 -4.71 0.75 7.43
C VAL A 147 -4.81 0.02 6.10
N ARG A 148 -3.67 -0.16 5.40
CA ARG A 148 -3.54 -1.18 4.35
C ARG A 148 -3.02 -2.46 5.00
N LEU A 149 -3.81 -3.52 5.00
CA LEU A 149 -3.43 -4.82 5.52
C LEU A 149 -2.91 -5.71 4.40
N CYS A 150 -1.67 -6.18 4.52
CA CYS A 150 -1.07 -7.16 3.61
C CYS A 150 -0.55 -8.39 4.38
N LYS A 151 -0.21 -9.46 3.67
CA LYS A 151 0.42 -10.64 4.30
C LYS A 151 1.82 -10.34 4.84
N GLY A 152 2.57 -9.49 4.14
CA GLY A 152 4.01 -9.27 4.34
C GLY A 152 4.84 -9.85 3.19
N ALA A 153 5.97 -9.19 2.87
CA ALA A 153 6.76 -9.45 1.67
C ALA A 153 8.27 -9.65 1.94
N TYR A 154 8.69 -9.51 3.20
CA TYR A 154 10.09 -9.59 3.60
C TYR A 154 10.41 -10.97 4.21
N ALA A 155 11.65 -11.41 4.05
CA ALA A 155 12.11 -12.66 4.61
C ALA A 155 12.56 -12.41 6.06
N GLU A 156 11.69 -12.76 7.01
CA GLU A 156 11.87 -12.48 8.44
C GLU A 156 12.08 -13.77 9.23
N PRO A 157 12.89 -13.76 10.31
CA PRO A 157 13.13 -14.95 11.11
C PRO A 157 11.88 -15.40 11.87
N ALA A 158 11.76 -16.72 12.10
CA ALA A 158 10.63 -17.34 12.80
C ALA A 158 10.43 -16.83 14.25
N SER A 159 11.45 -16.20 14.84
CA SER A 159 11.35 -15.55 16.14
C SER A 159 10.32 -14.41 16.13
N ILE A 160 10.23 -13.66 15.02
CA ILE A 160 9.39 -12.46 14.92
C ILE A 160 8.26 -12.57 13.89
N ALA A 161 8.33 -13.53 12.97
CA ALA A 161 7.33 -13.72 11.93
C ALA A 161 6.81 -15.16 11.85
N TYR A 162 5.51 -15.30 11.62
CA TYR A 162 4.89 -16.56 11.23
C TYR A 162 5.43 -17.01 9.87
N GLN A 163 5.73 -18.30 9.74
CA GLN A 163 6.30 -18.89 8.53
C GLN A 163 5.29 -19.73 7.76
N ASP A 164 4.27 -20.23 8.46
CA ASP A 164 3.20 -21.03 7.87
C ASP A 164 2.12 -20.13 7.25
N MET A 165 1.77 -20.40 5.99
CA MET A 165 0.82 -19.57 5.24
C MET A 165 -0.61 -19.67 5.77
N ASN A 166 -1.02 -20.80 6.38
CA ASN A 166 -2.35 -20.91 6.97
C ASN A 166 -2.43 -20.07 8.24
N GLN A 167 -1.37 -20.07 9.06
CA GLN A 167 -1.28 -19.18 10.22
C GLN A 167 -1.28 -17.70 9.80
N ILE A 168 -0.55 -17.33 8.73
CA ILE A 168 -0.57 -15.96 8.21
C ILE A 168 -1.98 -15.57 7.73
N ARG A 169 -2.70 -16.47 7.05
CA ARG A 169 -4.10 -16.23 6.64
C ARG A 169 -5.03 -16.07 7.83
N GLU A 170 -4.90 -16.92 8.84
CA GLU A 170 -5.70 -16.83 10.07
C GLU A 170 -5.52 -15.47 10.74
N ARG A 171 -4.27 -15.02 10.89
CA ARG A 171 -3.96 -13.69 11.43
C ARG A 171 -4.47 -12.57 10.53
N TYR A 172 -4.35 -12.71 9.21
CA TYR A 172 -4.87 -11.74 8.26
C TYR A 172 -6.39 -11.56 8.43
N LEU A 173 -7.14 -12.65 8.55
CA LEU A 173 -8.59 -12.60 8.73
C LEU A 173 -8.94 -11.92 10.06
N ASP A 174 -8.34 -12.34 11.17
CA ASP A 174 -8.53 -11.70 12.49
C ASP A 174 -8.30 -10.18 12.44
N TYR A 175 -7.20 -9.75 11.82
CA TYR A 175 -6.87 -8.34 11.69
C TYR A 175 -7.82 -7.59 10.73
N MET A 176 -8.25 -8.23 9.63
CA MET A 176 -9.22 -7.67 8.70
C MET A 176 -10.56 -7.41 9.40
N GLU A 177 -11.07 -8.39 10.16
CA GLU A 177 -12.33 -8.27 10.89
C GLU A 177 -12.31 -7.10 11.88
N ARG A 178 -11.19 -6.92 12.61
CA ARG A 178 -10.99 -5.81 13.55
C ARG A 178 -10.92 -4.46 12.84
N LEU A 179 -10.18 -4.37 11.74
CA LEU A 179 -10.08 -3.13 10.97
C LEU A 179 -11.42 -2.72 10.38
N LEU A 180 -12.20 -3.65 9.83
CA LEU A 180 -13.51 -3.34 9.25
C LEU A 180 -14.55 -2.91 10.30
N GLN A 181 -14.42 -3.34 11.55
CA GLN A 181 -15.34 -2.95 12.62
C GLN A 181 -14.94 -1.66 13.35
N HIS A 182 -13.67 -1.27 13.30
CA HIS A 182 -13.12 -0.22 14.15
C HIS A 182 -12.42 0.91 13.39
N THR A 183 -12.42 0.90 12.07
CA THR A 183 -11.88 1.98 11.25
C THR A 183 -12.89 2.36 10.18
N ASP A 184 -12.96 3.65 9.84
CA ASP A 184 -13.92 4.14 8.84
C ASP A 184 -13.60 3.64 7.42
N TYR A 185 -12.32 3.36 7.14
CA TYR A 185 -11.90 2.92 5.81
C TYR A 185 -10.54 2.23 5.83
N SER A 186 -10.48 0.97 5.41
CA SER A 186 -9.21 0.21 5.34
C SER A 186 -9.02 -0.51 4.00
N GLY A 187 -7.76 -0.71 3.64
CA GLY A 187 -7.35 -1.37 2.40
C GLY A 187 -7.00 -2.84 2.61
N ILE A 188 -7.72 -3.74 1.95
CA ILE A 188 -7.51 -5.18 1.98
C ILE A 188 -6.61 -5.57 0.80
N ALA A 189 -5.28 -5.51 1.03
CA ALA A 189 -4.27 -5.77 0.01
C ALA A 189 -3.92 -7.26 -0.10
N THR A 190 -4.59 -7.96 -1.02
CA THR A 190 -4.38 -9.39 -1.24
C THR A 190 -4.78 -9.84 -2.66
N HIS A 191 -4.14 -10.90 -3.13
CA HIS A 191 -4.54 -11.64 -4.33
C HIS A 191 -5.09 -13.04 -3.99
N ASP A 192 -5.31 -13.34 -2.71
CA ASP A 192 -5.74 -14.66 -2.24
C ASP A 192 -7.27 -14.77 -2.24
N ASP A 193 -7.81 -15.71 -3.00
CA ASP A 193 -9.26 -15.93 -3.12
C ASP A 193 -9.93 -16.27 -1.80
N GLN A 194 -9.24 -16.99 -0.91
CA GLN A 194 -9.80 -17.34 0.39
C GLN A 194 -9.99 -16.11 1.26
N LEU A 195 -9.01 -15.20 1.23
CA LEU A 195 -9.08 -13.94 1.99
C LEU A 195 -10.12 -12.99 1.40
N ILE A 196 -10.20 -12.92 0.05
CA ILE A 196 -11.20 -12.11 -0.64
C ILE A 196 -12.61 -12.59 -0.29
N GLY A 197 -12.88 -13.89 -0.46
CA GLY A 197 -14.19 -14.48 -0.16
C GLY A 197 -14.59 -14.26 1.30
N ALA A 198 -13.69 -14.55 2.23
CA ALA A 198 -13.94 -14.35 3.65
C ALA A 198 -14.17 -12.87 4.03
N THR A 199 -13.50 -11.93 3.35
CA THR A 199 -13.72 -10.49 3.54
C THR A 199 -15.13 -10.10 3.09
N LYS A 200 -15.56 -10.54 1.89
CA LYS A 200 -16.92 -10.31 1.40
C LYS A 200 -17.97 -10.91 2.34
N ASP A 201 -17.81 -12.18 2.73
CA ASP A 201 -18.71 -12.86 3.66
C ASP A 201 -18.76 -12.21 5.05
N PHE A 202 -17.65 -11.63 5.50
CA PHE A 202 -17.62 -10.89 6.76
C PHE A 202 -18.36 -9.56 6.65
N ALA A 203 -18.09 -8.78 5.59
CA ALA A 203 -18.76 -7.50 5.33
C ALA A 203 -20.28 -7.67 5.22
N ASP A 204 -20.73 -8.65 4.43
CA ASP A 204 -22.15 -8.97 4.26
C ASP A 204 -22.84 -9.34 5.58
N ARG A 205 -22.15 -10.07 6.47
CA ARG A 205 -22.70 -10.48 7.79
C ARG A 205 -22.78 -9.35 8.81
N HIS A 206 -22.01 -8.29 8.63
CA HIS A 206 -21.92 -7.16 9.56
C HIS A 206 -22.49 -5.87 8.96
N ASP A 207 -23.21 -5.96 7.83
CA ASP A 207 -23.81 -4.83 7.12
C ASP A 207 -22.79 -3.72 6.78
N ILE A 208 -21.57 -4.12 6.41
CA ILE A 208 -20.50 -3.20 6.00
C ILE A 208 -20.60 -2.97 4.49
N GLY A 209 -20.73 -1.71 4.09
CA GLY A 209 -20.89 -1.30 2.70
C GLY A 209 -19.66 -1.61 1.85
N THR A 210 -19.87 -1.82 0.54
CA THR A 210 -18.78 -2.02 -0.41
C THR A 210 -17.94 -0.75 -0.62
N ASP A 211 -18.44 0.39 -0.15
CA ASP A 211 -17.79 1.70 -0.12
C ASP A 211 -17.03 2.01 1.17
N ASP A 212 -17.19 1.21 2.23
CA ASP A 212 -16.53 1.36 3.54
C ASP A 212 -15.11 0.75 3.59
N PHE A 213 -14.70 0.03 2.56
CA PHE A 213 -13.34 -0.50 2.42
C PHE A 213 -12.94 -0.60 0.94
N GLU A 214 -11.69 -0.95 0.68
CA GLU A 214 -11.23 -1.26 -0.68
C GLU A 214 -10.41 -2.54 -0.74
N PHE A 215 -10.58 -3.27 -1.85
CA PHE A 215 -9.61 -4.28 -2.24
C PHE A 215 -8.43 -3.61 -2.94
N GLN A 216 -7.23 -4.13 -2.69
CA GLN A 216 -5.99 -3.61 -3.27
C GLN A 216 -5.20 -4.73 -3.93
N MET A 217 -4.80 -4.51 -5.19
CA MET A 217 -4.03 -5.48 -5.95
C MET A 217 -2.92 -4.82 -6.76
N LEU A 218 -1.80 -5.51 -6.88
CA LEU A 218 -0.70 -5.10 -7.75
C LEU A 218 -1.12 -5.07 -9.23
N TYR A 219 -0.64 -4.06 -9.93
CA TYR A 219 -0.76 -3.94 -11.38
C TYR A 219 -0.21 -5.17 -12.10
N GLY A 220 -0.93 -5.61 -13.12
CA GLY A 220 -0.53 -6.76 -13.95
C GLY A 220 -0.92 -8.13 -13.39
N LEU A 221 -1.41 -8.21 -12.14
CA LEU A 221 -1.87 -9.46 -11.54
C LEU A 221 -3.40 -9.50 -11.47
N ARG A 222 -3.99 -10.67 -11.75
CA ARG A 222 -5.43 -10.92 -11.59
C ARG A 222 -6.35 -9.85 -12.20
N ARG A 223 -6.02 -9.35 -13.39
CA ARG A 223 -6.76 -8.26 -14.07
C ARG A 223 -8.26 -8.54 -14.26
N SER A 224 -8.66 -9.80 -14.44
CA SER A 224 -10.07 -10.17 -14.52
C SER A 224 -10.78 -9.93 -13.18
N THR A 225 -10.18 -10.39 -12.09
CA THR A 225 -10.71 -10.19 -10.72
C THR A 225 -10.77 -8.72 -10.34
N GLN A 226 -9.78 -7.91 -10.75
CA GLN A 226 -9.83 -6.45 -10.51
C GLN A 226 -11.07 -5.81 -11.15
N ARG A 227 -11.40 -6.19 -12.39
CA ARG A 227 -12.61 -5.68 -13.06
C ARG A 227 -13.88 -6.22 -12.45
N GLU A 228 -13.92 -7.52 -12.16
CA GLU A 228 -15.06 -8.16 -11.50
C GLU A 228 -15.37 -7.50 -10.16
N MET A 229 -14.36 -7.21 -9.32
CA MET A 229 -14.56 -6.49 -8.07
C MET A 229 -15.18 -5.10 -8.27
N ALA A 230 -14.70 -4.35 -9.26
CA ALA A 230 -15.25 -3.03 -9.56
C ALA A 230 -16.69 -3.12 -10.11
N GLN A 231 -16.98 -4.12 -10.95
CA GLN A 231 -18.32 -4.39 -11.48
C GLN A 231 -19.31 -4.83 -10.39
N ASP A 232 -18.81 -5.56 -9.39
CA ASP A 232 -19.54 -5.95 -8.18
C ASP A 232 -19.78 -4.76 -7.22
N GLY A 233 -19.27 -3.57 -7.52
CA GLY A 233 -19.46 -2.36 -6.73
C GLY A 233 -18.48 -2.17 -5.56
N TYR A 234 -17.43 -2.98 -5.48
CA TYR A 234 -16.35 -2.77 -4.50
C TYR A 234 -15.39 -1.69 -4.95
N ASN A 235 -14.92 -0.88 -4.00
CA ASN A 235 -13.75 -0.03 -4.26
C ASN A 235 -12.53 -0.93 -4.57
N MET A 236 -11.92 -0.72 -5.74
CA MET A 236 -10.79 -1.50 -6.22
C MET A 236 -9.63 -0.58 -6.58
N MET A 237 -8.57 -0.66 -5.79
CA MET A 237 -7.36 0.13 -5.93
C MET A 237 -6.21 -0.69 -6.52
N VAL A 238 -5.66 -0.25 -7.65
CA VAL A 238 -4.53 -0.90 -8.31
C VAL A 238 -3.22 -0.23 -7.91
N TYR A 239 -2.32 -1.00 -7.28
CA TYR A 239 -0.98 -0.54 -6.93
C TYR A 239 -0.05 -0.61 -8.15
N VAL A 240 0.41 0.54 -8.62
CA VAL A 240 1.22 0.69 -9.83
C VAL A 240 2.62 1.20 -9.46
N PRO A 241 3.63 0.33 -9.40
CA PRO A 241 5.01 0.75 -9.24
C PRO A 241 5.52 1.41 -10.52
N TYR A 242 6.30 2.47 -10.40
CA TYR A 242 6.94 3.17 -11.52
C TYR A 242 8.34 3.68 -11.14
N GLY A 243 9.24 3.84 -12.11
CA GLY A 243 10.61 4.30 -11.87
C GLY A 243 11.67 3.34 -12.40
N THR A 244 12.93 3.72 -12.23
CA THR A 244 14.10 3.00 -12.80
C THR A 244 14.61 1.87 -11.90
N GLU A 245 14.32 1.90 -10.60
CA GLU A 245 14.77 0.90 -9.60
C GLU A 245 13.87 -0.34 -9.54
N TRP A 246 13.57 -0.94 -10.69
CA TRP A 246 12.61 -2.05 -10.79
C TRP A 246 13.17 -3.41 -10.33
N PHE A 247 14.49 -3.57 -10.25
CA PHE A 247 15.11 -4.88 -10.03
C PHE A 247 14.87 -5.46 -8.62
N PRO A 248 15.05 -4.73 -7.51
CA PRO A 248 14.72 -5.25 -6.17
C PRO A 248 13.24 -5.60 -6.02
N TYR A 249 12.34 -4.75 -6.52
CA TYR A 249 10.90 -5.00 -6.57
C TYR A 249 10.56 -6.28 -7.35
N PHE A 250 11.09 -6.40 -8.57
CA PHE A 250 10.85 -7.57 -9.42
C PHE A 250 11.42 -8.86 -8.82
N SER A 251 12.61 -8.80 -8.19
CA SER A 251 13.22 -9.96 -7.52
C SER A 251 12.37 -10.51 -6.38
N ARG A 252 11.67 -9.64 -5.63
CA ARG A 252 10.74 -10.05 -4.57
C ARG A 252 9.52 -10.75 -5.17
N ARG A 253 8.93 -10.16 -6.21
CA ARG A 253 7.81 -10.76 -6.96
C ARG A 253 8.15 -12.14 -7.56
N LEU A 254 9.40 -12.36 -7.96
CA LEU A 254 9.88 -13.67 -8.40
C LEU A 254 10.02 -14.68 -7.26
N ARG A 255 10.52 -14.25 -6.09
CA ARG A 255 10.71 -15.11 -4.91
C ARG A 255 9.41 -15.56 -4.24
N GLU A 256 8.41 -14.68 -4.20
CA GLU A 256 7.06 -14.99 -3.71
C GLU A 256 6.34 -16.07 -4.54
N LYS A 257 6.80 -16.32 -5.77
CA LYS A 257 6.17 -17.21 -6.73
C LYS A 257 7.04 -18.41 -7.08
N LYS A 258 7.54 -19.20 -6.12
CA LYS A 258 8.17 -20.50 -6.47
C LYS A 258 7.25 -21.42 -7.31
N GLU A 259 5.94 -21.28 -7.18
CA GLU A 259 4.95 -22.08 -7.93
C GLU A 259 4.44 -21.42 -9.22
N ASN A 260 4.72 -20.13 -9.46
CA ASN A 260 4.11 -19.34 -10.53
C ASN A 260 5.11 -18.62 -11.46
N ILE A 261 6.40 -18.99 -11.42
CA ILE A 261 7.47 -18.47 -12.31
C ILE A 261 7.02 -18.49 -13.77
N TRP A 262 6.35 -19.56 -14.20
CA TRP A 262 5.93 -19.75 -15.58
C TRP A 262 4.79 -18.81 -16.02
N PHE A 263 3.95 -18.36 -15.07
CA PHE A 263 2.83 -17.46 -15.35
C PHE A 263 3.30 -16.00 -15.56
N VAL A 264 4.28 -15.56 -14.76
CA VAL A 264 4.89 -14.23 -14.89
C VAL A 264 5.70 -14.13 -16.18
N LEU A 265 6.50 -15.15 -16.51
CA LEU A 265 7.25 -15.20 -17.78
C LEU A 265 6.34 -15.19 -19.01
N ARG A 266 5.18 -15.88 -18.97
CA ARG A 266 4.19 -15.81 -20.06
C ARG A 266 3.53 -14.45 -20.21
N SER A 267 3.31 -13.72 -19.11
CA SER A 267 2.71 -12.39 -19.16
C SER A 267 3.62 -11.32 -19.78
N LEU A 268 4.94 -11.56 -19.76
CA LEU A 268 5.95 -10.68 -20.38
C LEU A 268 6.21 -10.99 -21.87
N TRP A 269 5.84 -12.18 -22.34
CA TRP A 269 6.05 -12.62 -23.74
C TRP A 269 4.82 -12.57 -24.63
N LYS A 270 3.64 -12.23 -24.09
CA LYS A 270 2.42 -11.97 -24.86
C LYS A 270 1.95 -10.51 -24.75
N GLY A 271 2.91 -9.59 -24.61
CA GLY A 271 2.72 -8.16 -24.87
C GLY A 271 3.13 -7.82 -26.28
#